data_AF-H2SVA7-F1
#
_entry.id   AF-H2SVA7-F1
#
_cell.length_a   1.000
_cell.length_b   1.000
_cell.length_c   1.000
_cell.angle_alpha   90.00
_cell.angle_beta   90.00
_cell.angle_gamma   90.00
#
_symmetry.space_group_name_H-M   'P 1'
#
loop_
_entity.id
_entity.type
_entity.pdbx_description
1 polymer ?
#
loop_
_entity_poly.entity_id
_entity_poly.type
_entity_poly.pdbx_seq_one_letter_code
_entity_poly.pdbx_strand_id
1 'polypeptide(L)'
;YYDGCAMVAINGDIVAQGVQFSVNDVEVISATLDLEDVRSYRGRENHPHLESDPKPCYRVRVNFSLSDVDDVHLPVHQPVEWCFHTPEEEISLGPACWLWDYLRRSGQAGFLLPLSGGVDSASSACIVHSLCVLLCRAVEDGNTQVLDDVRRVVGDSTYRPTQPRELCSRIFTTCYMGSENSTEDTRTRAKDLAGEIGSTHMTINIDLAVRSILGIFSAVTGKWPQFGVNGGSRRENLALQNVQARVRMVLAYLFAQLSLWSRGRPGGLLVLGSANVDESLTGYFTKYDCSSADINPIGGISKADLKNFLSLRGILTAPPTAELEPLKDGQVSQTDEADMKMTYSELSVIGRLRKISMCGPFSMFCKLIHLWKDLLSPVEVAQKVKHFFWMYSVNRHKMTTLTPAYHAESYSPDDNRFDLRPFLYDTPQVGVALRWRKVAPAGAVGAITHLI
;
A
#
# COMPACT_ATOMS: atom_id res chain seq x y z
N TYR A 1 3.75 -7.19 -7.42
CA TYR A 1 3.01 -7.66 -8.61
C TYR A 1 3.97 -7.59 -9.78
N TYR A 2 3.90 -8.51 -10.73
CA TYR A 2 4.75 -8.44 -11.93
C TYR A 2 3.94 -7.74 -13.00
N ASP A 3 4.44 -6.62 -13.51
CA ASP A 3 3.73 -5.70 -14.39
C ASP A 3 4.06 -5.91 -15.88
N GLY A 4 4.79 -6.97 -16.22
CA GLY A 4 4.70 -7.61 -17.54
C GLY A 4 4.83 -6.73 -18.78
N CYS A 5 5.55 -5.59 -18.73
CA CYS A 5 5.78 -4.65 -19.85
C CYS A 5 6.64 -5.25 -20.97
N ALA A 6 6.19 -6.35 -21.58
CA ALA A 6 6.82 -6.93 -22.75
C ALA A 6 6.92 -5.87 -23.85
N MET A 7 8.04 -5.83 -24.56
CA MET A 7 8.24 -4.85 -25.62
C MET A 7 9.06 -5.43 -26.77
N VAL A 8 8.86 -4.86 -27.95
CA VAL A 8 9.75 -5.03 -29.09
C VAL A 8 10.35 -3.67 -29.43
N ALA A 9 11.66 -3.63 -29.59
CA ALA A 9 12.41 -2.43 -29.94
C ALA A 9 13.44 -2.71 -31.05
N ILE A 10 13.63 -1.73 -31.93
CA ILE A 10 14.59 -1.77 -33.04
C ILE A 10 15.24 -0.40 -33.21
N ASN A 11 16.56 -0.36 -33.34
CA ASN A 11 17.32 0.86 -33.67
C ASN A 11 17.11 2.08 -32.73
N GLY A 12 16.65 1.84 -31.49
CA GLY A 12 16.34 2.88 -30.51
C GLY A 12 14.85 3.20 -30.36
N ASP A 13 14.02 2.70 -31.27
CA ASP A 13 12.57 2.91 -31.28
C ASP A 13 11.83 1.71 -30.68
N ILE A 14 10.72 1.99 -29.97
CA ILE A 14 9.74 0.97 -29.56
C ILE A 14 8.75 0.78 -30.71
N VAL A 15 8.41 -0.48 -31.01
CA VAL A 15 7.49 -0.84 -32.11
C VAL A 15 6.30 -1.67 -31.66
N ALA A 16 6.38 -2.27 -30.47
CA ALA A 16 5.27 -2.93 -29.81
C ALA A 16 5.44 -2.82 -28.29
N GLN A 17 4.34 -2.53 -27.60
CA GLN A 17 4.26 -2.39 -26.14
C GLN A 17 3.11 -3.29 -25.64
N GLY A 18 3.41 -4.20 -24.71
CA GLY A 18 2.42 -4.97 -23.97
C GLY A 18 1.83 -4.17 -22.82
N VAL A 19 0.69 -4.63 -22.31
CA VAL A 19 -0.04 -3.93 -21.24
C VAL A 19 0.65 -4.11 -19.88
N GLN A 20 0.80 -3.03 -19.12
CA GLN A 20 1.45 -3.07 -17.80
C GLN A 20 0.60 -3.79 -16.74
N PHE A 21 -0.71 -3.62 -16.76
CA PHE A 21 -1.62 -4.24 -15.80
C PHE A 21 -2.81 -4.86 -16.52
N SER A 22 -2.94 -6.18 -16.42
CA SER A 22 -4.03 -6.92 -17.04
C SER A 22 -4.49 -8.07 -16.15
N VAL A 23 -5.76 -8.44 -16.30
CA VAL A 23 -6.34 -9.66 -15.70
C VAL A 23 -6.24 -10.87 -16.63
N ASN A 24 -5.64 -10.69 -17.81
CA ASN A 24 -5.38 -11.77 -18.76
C ASN A 24 -4.20 -12.63 -18.27
N ASP A 25 -4.34 -13.95 -18.31
CA ASP A 25 -3.24 -14.86 -17.95
C ASP A 25 -2.14 -14.90 -19.02
N VAL A 26 -2.49 -14.62 -20.28
CA VAL A 26 -1.55 -14.64 -21.42
C VAL A 26 -1.78 -13.42 -22.29
N GLU A 27 -0.70 -12.72 -22.58
CA GLU A 27 -0.62 -11.67 -23.60
C GLU A 27 0.52 -12.02 -24.56
N VAL A 28 0.28 -11.85 -25.86
CA VAL A 28 1.30 -12.04 -26.89
C VAL A 28 1.36 -10.77 -27.72
N ILE A 29 2.52 -10.13 -27.72
CA ILE A 29 2.84 -9.05 -28.64
C ILE A 29 3.73 -9.58 -29.77
N SER A 30 3.53 -9.07 -30.97
CA SER A 30 4.33 -9.41 -32.14
C SER A 30 4.65 -8.15 -32.93
N ALA A 31 5.75 -8.17 -33.69
CA ALA A 31 6.11 -7.10 -34.60
C ALA A 31 6.80 -7.70 -35.83
N THR A 32 6.44 -7.19 -37.00
CA THR A 32 7.11 -7.49 -38.27
C THR A 32 8.15 -6.41 -38.54
N LEU A 33 9.42 -6.80 -38.70
CA LEU A 33 10.56 -5.89 -38.81
C LEU A 33 11.45 -6.28 -39.98
N ASP A 34 12.01 -5.27 -40.66
CA ASP A 34 13.00 -5.49 -41.72
C ASP A 34 14.41 -5.60 -41.13
N LEU A 35 15.09 -6.71 -41.40
CA LEU A 35 16.46 -6.92 -40.94
C LEU A 35 17.48 -6.02 -41.67
N GLU A 36 17.14 -5.50 -42.84
CA GLU A 36 17.95 -4.53 -43.57
C GLU A 36 17.99 -3.16 -42.88
N ASP A 37 16.96 -2.80 -42.11
CA ASP A 37 16.97 -1.58 -41.28
C ASP A 37 18.05 -1.66 -40.20
N VAL A 38 18.26 -2.84 -39.60
CA VAL A 38 19.33 -3.04 -38.61
C VAL A 38 20.71 -2.98 -39.27
N ARG A 39 20.85 -3.59 -40.45
CA ARG A 39 22.12 -3.61 -41.20
C ARG A 39 22.53 -2.21 -41.64
N SER A 40 21.59 -1.45 -42.21
CA SER A 40 21.79 -0.08 -42.67
C SER A 40 22.06 0.89 -41.52
N TYR A 41 21.29 0.80 -40.42
CA TYR A 41 21.50 1.61 -39.21
C TYR A 41 22.91 1.41 -38.63
N ARG A 42 23.37 0.16 -38.50
CA ARG A 42 24.75 -0.13 -38.05
C ARG A 42 25.80 0.36 -39.03
N GLY A 43 25.52 0.29 -40.33
CA GLY A 43 26.40 0.83 -41.37
C GLY A 43 26.58 2.36 -41.26
N ARG A 44 25.55 3.08 -40.81
CA ARG A 44 25.59 4.53 -40.56
C ARG A 44 26.46 4.89 -39.36
N GLU A 45 26.34 4.16 -38.26
CA GLU A 45 27.01 4.44 -36.97
C GLU A 45 28.45 3.91 -36.88
N ASN A 46 29.07 3.56 -38.01
CA ASN A 46 30.31 2.80 -38.02
C ASN A 46 31.49 3.63 -37.47
N HIS A 47 31.91 3.35 -36.23
CA HIS A 47 33.11 3.90 -35.60
C HIS A 47 34.32 2.97 -35.82
N PRO A 48 35.25 3.30 -36.73
CA PRO A 48 36.35 2.39 -37.12
C PRO A 48 37.41 2.11 -36.03
N HIS A 49 37.27 2.69 -34.84
CA HIS A 49 38.27 2.62 -33.77
C HIS A 49 37.74 2.09 -32.43
N LEU A 50 36.69 1.27 -32.42
CA LEU A 50 36.37 0.50 -31.21
C LEU A 50 37.42 -0.61 -31.03
N GLU A 51 38.53 -0.27 -30.37
CA GLU A 51 39.43 -1.26 -29.79
C GLU A 51 38.66 -2.05 -28.72
N SER A 52 38.26 -3.26 -29.06
CA SER A 52 38.13 -4.33 -28.10
C SER A 52 38.47 -5.63 -28.81
N ASP A 53 39.10 -6.55 -28.09
CA ASP A 53 39.31 -7.94 -28.51
C ASP A 53 38.20 -8.79 -27.85
N PRO A 54 36.93 -8.74 -28.32
CA PRO A 54 35.87 -9.51 -27.72
C PRO A 54 36.07 -10.98 -28.08
N LYS A 55 36.09 -11.85 -27.06
CA LYS A 55 35.96 -13.29 -27.29
C LYS A 55 34.71 -13.56 -28.13
N PRO A 56 34.82 -14.24 -29.28
CA PRO A 56 33.66 -14.50 -30.13
C PRO A 56 32.65 -15.38 -29.40
N CYS A 57 31.36 -15.07 -29.57
CA CYS A 57 30.27 -15.90 -29.06
C CYS A 57 30.26 -17.29 -29.73
N TYR A 58 29.89 -18.32 -28.98
CA TYR A 58 29.65 -19.66 -29.54
C TYR A 58 28.46 -19.61 -30.52
N ARG A 59 28.63 -20.19 -31.72
CA ARG A 59 27.63 -20.15 -32.79
C ARG A 59 26.98 -21.52 -32.99
N VAL A 60 25.70 -21.62 -32.67
CA VAL A 60 24.86 -22.78 -32.98
C VAL A 60 24.29 -22.60 -34.38
N ARG A 61 24.60 -23.51 -35.31
CA ARG A 61 24.02 -23.50 -36.66
C ARG A 61 22.66 -24.16 -36.63
N VAL A 62 21.64 -23.48 -37.12
CA VAL A 62 20.26 -23.97 -37.18
C VAL A 62 19.82 -23.96 -38.64
N ASN A 63 19.26 -25.08 -39.12
CA ASN A 63 18.71 -25.20 -40.47
C ASN A 63 17.26 -24.68 -40.50
N PHE A 64 17.11 -23.35 -40.39
CA PHE A 64 15.82 -22.66 -40.32
C PHE A 64 15.96 -21.24 -40.89
N SER A 65 14.93 -20.76 -41.60
CA SER A 65 14.85 -19.38 -42.07
C SER A 65 13.87 -18.60 -41.20
N LEU A 66 14.27 -17.40 -40.75
CA LEU A 66 13.41 -16.51 -39.94
C LEU A 66 12.41 -15.71 -40.79
N SER A 67 12.63 -15.62 -42.11
CA SER A 67 11.76 -14.95 -43.07
C SER A 67 11.62 -15.78 -44.34
N ASP A 68 10.52 -15.61 -45.08
CA ASP A 68 10.20 -16.27 -46.35
C ASP A 68 10.02 -15.24 -47.49
N VAL A 69 10.02 -15.71 -48.74
CA VAL A 69 9.88 -14.88 -49.94
C VAL A 69 8.48 -14.24 -50.03
N ASP A 70 7.49 -14.86 -49.39
CA ASP A 70 6.11 -14.36 -49.34
C ASP A 70 5.93 -13.19 -48.34
N ASP A 71 6.93 -12.90 -47.49
CA ASP A 71 6.88 -11.85 -46.47
C ASP A 71 6.93 -10.42 -47.05
N VAL A 72 7.21 -10.27 -48.35
CA VAL A 72 7.34 -8.97 -49.06
C VAL A 72 6.08 -8.10 -48.93
N HIS A 73 4.92 -8.72 -48.68
CA HIS A 73 3.65 -8.02 -48.53
C HIS A 73 3.26 -7.72 -47.08
N LEU A 74 4.04 -8.19 -46.10
CA LEU A 74 3.74 -7.95 -44.69
C LEU A 74 4.05 -6.48 -44.34
N PRO A 75 3.10 -5.76 -43.71
CA PRO A 75 3.35 -4.40 -43.27
C PRO A 75 4.38 -4.39 -42.12
N VAL A 76 5.42 -3.57 -42.28
CA VAL A 76 6.43 -3.34 -41.24
C VAL A 76 5.84 -2.47 -40.15
N HIS A 77 6.02 -2.89 -38.89
CA HIS A 77 5.56 -2.11 -37.74
C HIS A 77 6.34 -0.79 -37.64
N GLN A 78 5.60 0.30 -37.47
CA GLN A 78 6.17 1.64 -37.32
C GLN A 78 6.47 1.93 -35.84
N PRO A 79 7.43 2.82 -35.54
CA PRO A 79 7.67 3.30 -34.19
C PRO A 79 6.39 3.79 -33.50
N VAL A 80 6.24 3.45 -32.23
CA VAL A 80 5.15 3.88 -31.36
C VAL A 80 5.70 4.71 -30.20
N GLU A 81 4.91 5.68 -29.74
CA GLU A 81 5.20 6.39 -28.50
C GLU A 81 4.86 5.48 -27.31
N TRP A 82 5.75 5.44 -26.32
CA TRP A 82 5.50 4.66 -25.11
C TRP A 82 4.44 5.35 -24.26
N CYS A 83 3.31 4.69 -24.07
CA CYS A 83 2.25 5.18 -23.20
C CYS A 83 2.55 4.78 -21.75
N PHE A 84 2.85 5.76 -20.91
CA PHE A 84 3.00 5.57 -19.46
C PHE A 84 1.67 5.83 -18.75
N HIS A 85 1.38 5.02 -17.74
CA HIS A 85 0.32 5.32 -16.78
C HIS A 85 0.72 6.47 -15.86
N THR A 86 -0.26 7.28 -15.44
CA THR A 86 -0.01 8.22 -14.33
C THR A 86 0.14 7.44 -13.01
N PRO A 87 0.76 8.02 -11.97
CA PRO A 87 0.85 7.35 -10.67
C PRO A 87 -0.51 6.92 -10.11
N GLU A 88 -1.56 7.73 -10.29
CA GLU A 88 -2.92 7.41 -9.88
C GLU A 88 -3.51 6.25 -10.66
N GLU A 89 -3.22 6.17 -11.97
CA GLU A 89 -3.62 5.04 -12.81
C GLU A 89 -2.91 3.75 -12.38
N GLU A 90 -1.59 3.80 -12.14
CA GLU A 90 -0.83 2.64 -11.62
C GLU A 90 -1.40 2.15 -10.28
N ILE A 91 -1.76 3.07 -9.37
CA ILE A 91 -2.40 2.76 -8.08
C ILE A 91 -3.79 2.13 -8.29
N SER A 92 -4.53 2.58 -9.30
CA SER A 92 -5.85 2.05 -9.61
C SER A 92 -5.82 0.66 -10.25
N LEU A 93 -4.75 0.31 -10.96
CA LEU A 93 -4.64 -0.88 -11.79
C LEU A 93 -3.81 -1.99 -11.12
N GLY A 94 -2.60 -1.70 -10.68
CA GLY A 94 -1.66 -2.71 -10.16
C GLY A 94 -2.18 -3.44 -8.93
N PRO A 95 -2.53 -2.73 -7.84
CA PRO A 95 -3.19 -3.31 -6.68
C PRO A 95 -4.50 -4.03 -7.00
N ALA A 96 -5.27 -3.56 -7.99
CA ALA A 96 -6.53 -4.19 -8.39
C ALA A 96 -6.29 -5.56 -9.05
N CYS A 97 -5.38 -5.65 -10.02
CA CYS A 97 -4.99 -6.93 -10.62
C CYS A 97 -4.35 -7.87 -9.59
N TRP A 98 -3.59 -7.32 -8.64
CA TRP A 98 -3.03 -8.12 -7.54
C TRP A 98 -4.11 -8.72 -6.63
N LEU A 99 -5.15 -7.95 -6.29
CA LEU A 99 -6.31 -8.44 -5.55
C LEU A 99 -7.08 -9.50 -6.34
N TRP A 100 -7.19 -9.36 -7.66
CA TRP A 100 -7.83 -10.37 -8.52
C TRP A 100 -7.14 -11.72 -8.38
N ASP A 101 -5.82 -11.73 -8.56
CA ASP A 101 -5.00 -12.94 -8.47
C ASP A 101 -5.09 -13.58 -7.09
N TYR A 102 -5.04 -12.77 -6.02
CA TYR A 102 -5.23 -13.26 -4.65
C TYR A 102 -6.61 -13.90 -4.46
N LEU A 103 -7.67 -13.22 -4.88
CA LEU A 103 -9.03 -13.72 -4.70
C LEU A 103 -9.26 -15.00 -5.49
N ARG A 104 -8.94 -15.00 -6.78
CA ARG A 104 -9.24 -16.15 -7.63
C ARG A 104 -8.40 -17.37 -7.24
N ARG A 105 -7.16 -17.19 -6.78
CA ARG A 105 -6.26 -18.31 -6.43
C ARG A 105 -6.39 -18.78 -4.98
N SER A 106 -6.88 -17.94 -4.07
CA SER A 106 -7.06 -18.32 -2.64
C SER A 106 -8.27 -19.23 -2.38
N GLY A 107 -9.21 -19.32 -3.33
CA GLY A 107 -10.47 -20.04 -3.16
C GLY A 107 -11.49 -19.32 -2.26
N GLN A 108 -11.23 -18.06 -1.89
CA GLN A 108 -12.17 -17.24 -1.11
C GLN A 108 -13.30 -16.69 -1.98
N ALA A 109 -14.39 -16.28 -1.34
CA ALA A 109 -15.62 -15.84 -2.01
C ALA A 109 -15.76 -14.31 -2.09
N GLY A 110 -14.79 -13.56 -1.57
CA GLY A 110 -14.76 -12.11 -1.66
C GLY A 110 -13.84 -11.47 -0.63
N PHE A 111 -14.09 -10.19 -0.37
CA PHE A 111 -13.34 -9.35 0.56
C PHE A 111 -14.23 -8.76 1.65
N LEU A 112 -13.64 -8.57 2.84
CA LEU A 112 -14.18 -7.74 3.90
C LEU A 112 -13.23 -6.57 4.18
N LEU A 113 -13.73 -5.33 4.16
CA LEU A 113 -12.95 -4.15 4.53
C LEU A 113 -13.60 -3.41 5.71
N PRO A 114 -12.88 -3.22 6.83
CA PRO A 114 -13.22 -2.22 7.83
C PRO A 114 -13.14 -0.81 7.21
N LEU A 115 -14.29 -0.21 6.92
CA LEU A 115 -14.39 1.07 6.21
C LEU A 115 -14.61 2.20 7.23
N SER A 116 -13.63 3.07 7.43
CA SER A 116 -13.66 4.11 8.47
C SER A 116 -14.24 5.44 8.00
N GLY A 117 -14.39 5.65 6.68
CA GLY A 117 -14.74 6.96 6.11
C GLY A 117 -13.56 7.95 6.05
N GLY A 118 -12.34 7.45 6.30
CA GLY A 118 -11.08 8.15 6.05
C GLY A 118 -10.40 7.71 4.74
N VAL A 119 -9.38 8.48 4.34
CA VAL A 119 -8.62 8.34 3.08
C VAL A 119 -8.18 6.89 2.84
N ASP A 120 -7.45 6.26 3.76
CA ASP A 120 -6.78 4.99 3.46
C ASP A 120 -7.77 3.83 3.20
N SER A 121 -8.81 3.73 4.03
CA SER A 121 -9.86 2.72 3.82
C SER A 121 -10.68 3.02 2.56
N ALA A 122 -10.89 4.30 2.23
CA ALA A 122 -11.54 4.69 0.99
C ALA A 122 -10.70 4.32 -0.24
N SER A 123 -9.37 4.51 -0.20
CA SER A 123 -8.47 4.10 -1.29
C SER A 123 -8.54 2.59 -1.51
N SER A 124 -8.52 1.80 -0.45
CA SER A 124 -8.67 0.35 -0.52
C SER A 124 -10.00 -0.06 -1.14
N ALA A 125 -11.10 0.63 -0.80
CA ALA A 125 -12.41 0.41 -1.38
C ALA A 125 -12.47 0.77 -2.88
N CYS A 126 -11.86 1.89 -3.27
CA CYS A 126 -11.76 2.30 -4.68
C CYS A 126 -10.95 1.31 -5.52
N ILE A 127 -9.88 0.72 -4.97
CA ILE A 127 -9.10 -0.34 -5.64
C ILE A 127 -9.96 -1.59 -5.89
N VAL A 128 -10.77 -2.02 -4.91
CA VAL A 128 -11.71 -3.15 -5.11
C VAL A 128 -12.78 -2.81 -6.16
N HIS A 129 -13.23 -1.55 -6.22
CA HIS A 129 -14.13 -1.12 -7.29
C HIS A 129 -13.46 -1.12 -8.66
N SER A 130 -12.21 -0.64 -8.75
CA SER A 130 -11.39 -0.69 -9.97
C SER A 130 -11.22 -2.13 -10.46
N LEU A 131 -10.97 -3.08 -9.55
CA LEU A 131 -10.99 -4.50 -9.85
C LEU A 131 -12.31 -4.92 -10.51
N CYS A 132 -13.46 -4.54 -9.95
CA CYS A 132 -14.75 -4.88 -10.55
C CYS A 132 -14.90 -4.30 -11.97
N VAL A 133 -14.40 -3.10 -12.23
CA VAL A 133 -14.38 -2.49 -13.56
C VAL A 133 -13.54 -3.30 -14.54
N LEU A 134 -12.33 -3.70 -14.13
CA LEU A 134 -11.43 -4.53 -14.96
C LEU A 134 -12.06 -5.87 -15.31
N LEU A 135 -12.72 -6.53 -14.36
CA LEU A 135 -13.37 -7.83 -14.60
C LEU A 135 -14.58 -7.70 -15.54
N CYS A 136 -15.41 -6.65 -15.37
CA CYS A 136 -16.50 -6.38 -16.29
C CYS A 136 -16.01 -6.17 -17.72
N ARG A 137 -14.97 -5.34 -17.89
CA ARG A 137 -14.36 -5.08 -19.21
C ARG A 137 -13.79 -6.35 -19.84
N ALA A 138 -13.01 -7.13 -19.09
CA ALA A 138 -12.45 -8.38 -19.60
C ALA A 138 -13.54 -9.36 -20.06
N VAL A 139 -14.66 -9.45 -19.34
CA VAL A 139 -15.81 -10.30 -19.74
C VAL A 139 -16.57 -9.73 -20.95
N GLU A 140 -16.62 -8.41 -21.08
CA GLU A 140 -17.16 -7.72 -22.25
C GLU A 140 -16.32 -7.99 -23.50
N ASP A 141 -14.99 -7.95 -23.35
CA ASP A 141 -13.98 -8.24 -24.38
C ASP A 141 -13.87 -9.75 -24.72
N GLY A 142 -14.68 -10.60 -24.09
CA GLY A 142 -14.78 -12.02 -24.40
C GLY A 142 -13.78 -12.93 -23.69
N ASN A 143 -13.13 -12.46 -22.61
CA ASN A 143 -12.25 -13.30 -21.80
C ASN A 143 -13.07 -14.35 -21.02
N THR A 144 -13.08 -15.58 -21.54
CA THR A 144 -13.83 -16.72 -20.98
C THR A 144 -13.26 -17.20 -19.64
N GLN A 145 -11.94 -17.15 -19.47
CA GLN A 145 -11.30 -17.56 -18.23
C GLN A 145 -11.71 -16.65 -17.07
N VAL A 146 -11.66 -15.33 -17.27
CA VAL A 146 -12.10 -14.35 -16.27
C VAL A 146 -13.58 -14.55 -15.94
N LEU A 147 -14.42 -14.82 -16.95
CA LEU A 147 -15.85 -15.11 -16.72
C LEU A 147 -16.06 -16.34 -15.82
N ASP A 148 -15.35 -17.42 -16.08
CA ASP A 148 -15.47 -18.66 -15.30
C ASP A 148 -14.95 -18.48 -13.87
N ASP A 149 -13.85 -17.75 -13.69
CA ASP A 149 -13.33 -17.38 -12.37
C ASP A 149 -14.31 -16.49 -11.59
N VAL A 150 -14.92 -15.48 -12.24
CA VAL A 150 -15.94 -14.63 -11.60
C VAL A 150 -17.12 -15.48 -11.15
N ARG A 151 -17.66 -16.35 -12.01
CA ARG A 151 -18.78 -17.26 -11.69
C ARG A 151 -18.48 -18.13 -10.48
N ARG A 152 -17.25 -18.66 -10.39
CA ARG A 152 -16.79 -19.44 -9.25
C ARG A 152 -16.73 -18.60 -7.97
N VAL A 153 -16.13 -17.41 -8.02
CA VAL A 153 -16.01 -16.51 -6.86
C VAL A 153 -17.39 -16.10 -6.35
N VAL A 154 -18.32 -15.75 -7.24
CA VAL A 154 -19.67 -15.36 -6.82
C VAL A 154 -20.52 -16.56 -6.37
N GLY A 155 -20.18 -17.77 -6.81
CA GLY A 155 -20.93 -18.99 -6.53
C GLY A 155 -22.19 -19.15 -7.38
N ASP A 156 -22.19 -18.61 -8.61
CA ASP A 156 -23.32 -18.62 -9.55
C ASP A 156 -22.80 -18.86 -10.97
N SER A 157 -23.08 -20.05 -11.52
CA SER A 157 -22.59 -20.48 -12.83
C SER A 157 -23.26 -19.77 -14.01
N THR A 158 -24.42 -19.15 -13.79
CA THR A 158 -25.17 -18.44 -14.84
C THR A 158 -24.86 -16.95 -14.87
N TYR A 159 -24.24 -16.45 -13.82
CA TYR A 159 -23.89 -15.04 -13.68
C TYR A 159 -22.95 -14.57 -14.79
N ARG A 160 -23.17 -13.35 -15.25
CA ARG A 160 -22.30 -12.63 -16.18
C ARG A 160 -22.21 -11.16 -15.71
N PRO A 161 -21.04 -10.70 -15.25
CA PRO A 161 -20.91 -9.34 -14.76
C PRO A 161 -21.05 -8.34 -15.91
N THR A 162 -21.98 -7.39 -15.78
CA THR A 162 -22.18 -6.28 -16.73
C THR A 162 -22.05 -4.91 -16.08
N GLN A 163 -22.32 -4.81 -14.77
CA GLN A 163 -22.23 -3.58 -14.01
C GLN A 163 -21.23 -3.75 -12.86
N PRO A 164 -20.16 -2.94 -12.79
CA PRO A 164 -19.14 -3.05 -11.75
C PRO A 164 -19.70 -2.94 -10.33
N ARG A 165 -20.70 -2.07 -10.12
CA ARG A 165 -21.37 -1.90 -8.82
C ARG A 165 -22.11 -3.16 -8.36
N GLU A 166 -22.72 -3.87 -9.30
CA GLU A 166 -23.45 -5.10 -9.00
C GLU A 166 -22.48 -6.25 -8.69
N LEU A 167 -21.40 -6.40 -9.46
CA LEU A 167 -20.31 -7.33 -9.13
C LEU A 167 -19.71 -7.03 -7.75
N CYS A 168 -19.43 -5.75 -7.48
CA CYS A 168 -18.92 -5.28 -6.19
C CYS A 168 -19.82 -5.71 -5.03
N SER A 169 -21.15 -5.63 -5.19
CA SER A 169 -22.09 -6.06 -4.15
C SER A 169 -21.98 -7.54 -3.77
N ARG A 170 -21.57 -8.39 -4.73
CA ARG A 170 -21.44 -9.84 -4.55
C ARG A 170 -20.12 -10.26 -3.92
N ILE A 171 -19.03 -9.56 -4.25
CA ILE A 171 -17.68 -9.95 -3.84
C ILE A 171 -17.07 -9.04 -2.77
N PHE A 172 -17.71 -7.92 -2.44
CA PHE A 172 -17.17 -6.95 -1.50
C PHE A 172 -18.14 -6.57 -0.40
N THR A 173 -17.73 -6.81 0.84
CA THR A 173 -18.44 -6.42 2.06
C THR A 173 -17.65 -5.34 2.78
N THR A 174 -18.26 -4.19 3.04
CA THR A 174 -17.65 -3.10 3.83
C THR A 174 -18.32 -3.04 5.20
N CYS A 175 -17.56 -2.69 6.23
CA CYS A 175 -18.07 -2.60 7.60
C CYS A 175 -17.56 -1.35 8.31
N TYR A 176 -18.47 -0.42 8.61
CA TYR A 176 -18.19 0.70 9.50
C TYR A 176 -18.43 0.29 10.96
N MET A 177 -17.41 0.45 11.81
CA MET A 177 -17.43 0.02 13.21
C MET A 177 -17.30 1.23 14.15
N GLY A 178 -18.44 1.89 14.38
CA GLY A 178 -18.53 3.09 15.19
C GLY A 178 -18.44 2.81 16.68
N SER A 179 -18.06 3.84 17.43
CA SER A 179 -18.07 3.89 18.90
C SER A 179 -18.82 5.15 19.36
N GLU A 180 -18.99 5.31 20.67
CA GLU A 180 -19.54 6.54 21.27
C GLU A 180 -18.74 7.81 20.92
N ASN A 181 -17.49 7.66 20.47
CA ASN A 181 -16.61 8.76 20.08
C ASN A 181 -16.68 9.08 18.57
N SER A 182 -17.34 8.24 17.79
CA SER A 182 -17.36 8.35 16.33
C SER A 182 -18.35 9.41 15.85
N THR A 183 -17.96 10.22 14.86
CA THR A 183 -18.82 11.26 14.30
C THR A 183 -19.84 10.71 13.30
N GLU A 184 -20.99 11.38 13.17
CA GLU A 184 -21.95 11.03 12.11
C GLU A 184 -21.36 11.32 10.72
N ASP A 185 -20.40 12.24 10.62
CA ASP A 185 -19.73 12.57 9.36
C ASP A 185 -18.87 11.40 8.84
N THR A 186 -18.06 10.75 9.68
CA THR A 186 -17.26 9.57 9.25
C THR A 186 -18.18 8.42 8.83
N ARG A 187 -19.25 8.20 9.58
CA ARG A 187 -20.27 7.19 9.28
C ARG A 187 -20.95 7.45 7.94
N THR A 188 -21.37 8.69 7.71
CA THR A 188 -22.05 9.10 6.47
C THR A 188 -21.12 8.93 5.27
N ARG A 189 -19.87 9.39 5.35
CA ARG A 189 -18.88 9.20 4.28
C ARG A 189 -18.64 7.73 3.94
N ALA A 190 -18.51 6.87 4.96
CA ALA A 190 -18.34 5.44 4.75
C ALA A 190 -19.55 4.82 4.05
N LYS A 191 -20.76 5.19 4.47
CA LYS A 191 -22.01 4.72 3.87
C LYS A 191 -22.18 5.20 2.43
N ASP A 192 -21.93 6.47 2.17
CA ASP A 192 -22.07 7.08 0.84
C ASP A 192 -21.10 6.45 -0.15
N LEU A 193 -19.82 6.33 0.22
CA LEU A 193 -18.82 5.66 -0.61
C LEU A 193 -19.20 4.20 -0.88
N ALA A 194 -19.64 3.47 0.15
CA ALA A 194 -20.08 2.09 -0.01
C ALA A 194 -21.27 1.96 -0.98
N GLY A 195 -22.19 2.92 -0.95
CA GLY A 195 -23.32 3.02 -1.88
C GLY A 195 -22.88 3.37 -3.31
N GLU A 196 -21.94 4.29 -3.48
CA GLU A 196 -21.37 4.68 -4.77
C GLU A 196 -20.69 3.49 -5.47
N ILE A 197 -19.80 2.79 -4.76
CA ILE A 197 -19.08 1.64 -5.33
C ILE A 197 -19.93 0.37 -5.44
N GLY A 198 -21.06 0.30 -4.72
CA GLY A 198 -22.00 -0.82 -4.73
C GLY A 198 -21.66 -1.96 -3.77
N SER A 199 -20.81 -1.76 -2.76
CA SER A 199 -20.46 -2.83 -1.80
C SER A 199 -21.63 -3.20 -0.88
N THR A 200 -21.66 -4.45 -0.38
CA THR A 200 -22.56 -4.80 0.73
C THR A 200 -22.08 -4.11 2.02
N HIS A 201 -22.80 -3.09 2.49
CA HIS A 201 -22.37 -2.29 3.64
C HIS A 201 -23.03 -2.70 4.95
N MET A 202 -22.22 -2.81 6.01
CA MET A 202 -22.67 -3.04 7.38
C MET A 202 -22.24 -1.89 8.28
N THR A 203 -23.09 -1.52 9.23
CA THR A 203 -22.72 -0.59 10.30
C THR A 203 -22.94 -1.27 11.65
N ILE A 204 -21.91 -1.29 12.48
CA ILE A 204 -21.96 -1.88 13.82
C ILE A 204 -21.45 -0.89 14.87
N ASN A 205 -21.96 -1.00 16.09
CA ASN A 205 -21.47 -0.27 17.25
C ASN A 205 -20.64 -1.23 18.13
N ILE A 206 -19.44 -0.81 18.53
CA ILE A 206 -18.50 -1.65 19.30
C ILE A 206 -18.57 -1.44 20.82
N ASP A 207 -19.33 -0.46 21.31
CA ASP A 207 -19.29 0.00 22.70
C ASP A 207 -19.68 -1.10 23.68
N LEU A 208 -20.66 -1.94 23.34
CA LEU A 208 -21.06 -3.07 24.20
C LEU A 208 -19.89 -4.06 24.41
N ALA A 209 -19.17 -4.39 23.34
CA ALA A 209 -18.02 -5.30 23.41
C ALA A 209 -16.87 -4.66 24.19
N VAL A 210 -16.58 -3.38 23.93
CA VAL A 210 -15.55 -2.61 24.65
C VAL A 210 -15.87 -2.53 26.14
N ARG A 211 -17.10 -2.12 26.51
CA ARG A 211 -17.55 -2.04 27.92
C ARG A 211 -17.49 -3.39 28.62
N SER A 212 -17.81 -4.48 27.92
CA SER A 212 -17.72 -5.84 28.47
C SER A 212 -16.28 -6.22 28.80
N ILE A 213 -15.33 -5.93 27.90
CA ILE A 213 -13.89 -6.18 28.12
C ILE A 213 -13.37 -5.34 29.29
N LEU A 214 -13.73 -4.06 29.37
CA LEU A 214 -13.37 -3.20 30.49
C LEU A 214 -14.02 -3.65 31.81
N GLY A 215 -15.25 -4.17 31.75
CA GLY A 215 -15.94 -4.78 32.88
C GLY A 215 -15.17 -5.97 33.47
N ILE A 216 -14.64 -6.85 32.62
CA ILE A 216 -13.79 -7.98 33.06
C ILE A 216 -12.53 -7.45 33.75
N PHE A 217 -11.84 -6.47 33.16
CA PHE A 217 -10.67 -5.85 33.77
C PHE A 217 -10.99 -5.22 35.14
N SER A 218 -12.12 -4.53 35.23
CA SER A 218 -12.55 -3.87 36.46
C SER A 218 -12.94 -4.86 37.55
N ALA A 219 -13.63 -5.95 37.19
CA ALA A 219 -13.98 -7.01 38.12
C ALA A 219 -12.76 -7.67 38.77
N VAL A 220 -11.64 -7.80 38.03
CA VAL A 220 -10.40 -8.41 38.53
C VAL A 220 -9.53 -7.41 39.31
N THR A 221 -9.46 -6.15 38.87
CA THR A 221 -8.49 -5.17 39.39
C THR A 221 -9.09 -4.16 40.36
N GLY A 222 -10.42 -4.05 40.43
CA GLY A 222 -11.13 -3.01 41.18
C GLY A 222 -10.97 -1.60 40.60
N LYS A 223 -10.40 -1.45 39.39
CA LYS A 223 -10.16 -0.15 38.75
C LYS A 223 -10.88 -0.03 37.42
N TRP A 224 -11.35 1.17 37.11
CA TRP A 224 -11.93 1.50 35.81
C TRP A 224 -11.05 2.56 35.12
N PRO A 225 -10.38 2.24 34.00
CA PRO A 225 -9.53 3.19 33.30
C PRO A 225 -10.34 4.34 32.70
N GLN A 226 -9.76 5.53 32.67
CA GLN A 226 -10.42 6.73 32.14
C GLN A 226 -9.67 7.30 30.91
N PHE A 227 -10.40 7.91 29.99
CA PHE A 227 -9.80 8.69 28.91
C PHE A 227 -9.09 9.93 29.47
N GLY A 228 -8.10 10.44 28.74
CA GLY A 228 -7.30 11.60 29.16
C GLY A 228 -8.15 12.86 29.37
N VAL A 229 -9.13 13.08 28.49
CA VAL A 229 -10.13 14.16 28.61
C VAL A 229 -10.97 14.07 29.90
N ASN A 230 -11.08 12.88 30.47
CA ASN A 230 -11.82 12.62 31.71
C ASN A 230 -10.89 12.51 32.94
N GLY A 231 -9.62 12.89 32.82
CA GLY A 231 -8.64 12.88 33.92
C GLY A 231 -7.79 11.60 34.02
N GLY A 232 -7.92 10.67 33.07
CA GLY A 232 -7.10 9.46 33.03
C GLY A 232 -5.64 9.73 32.65
N SER A 233 -4.73 8.84 33.06
CA SER A 233 -3.32 8.94 32.68
C SER A 233 -3.10 8.65 31.18
N ARG A 234 -1.95 9.07 30.64
CA ARG A 234 -1.54 8.74 29.26
C ARG A 234 -1.57 7.23 28.97
N ARG A 235 -1.26 6.40 29.97
CA ARG A 235 -1.29 4.94 29.86
C ARG A 235 -2.72 4.42 29.72
N GLU A 236 -3.64 4.93 30.53
CA GLU A 236 -5.06 4.55 30.48
C GLU A 236 -5.69 4.97 29.16
N ASN A 237 -5.46 6.22 28.75
CA ASN A 237 -5.95 6.76 27.50
C ASN A 237 -5.52 5.91 26.29
N LEU A 238 -4.22 5.60 26.20
CA LEU A 238 -3.69 4.73 25.14
C LEU A 238 -4.26 3.30 25.22
N ALA A 239 -4.45 2.76 26.43
CA ALA A 239 -5.03 1.42 26.59
C ALA A 239 -6.49 1.37 26.11
N LEU A 240 -7.30 2.38 26.41
CA LEU A 240 -8.69 2.49 25.95
C LEU A 240 -8.80 2.59 24.43
N GLN A 241 -7.96 3.41 23.79
CA GLN A 241 -7.88 3.47 22.33
C GLN A 241 -7.49 2.12 21.72
N ASN A 242 -6.46 1.48 22.28
CA ASN A 242 -5.99 0.17 21.81
C ASN A 242 -7.07 -0.93 21.95
N VAL A 243 -7.87 -0.93 23.02
CA VAL A 243 -8.97 -1.89 23.18
C VAL A 243 -9.99 -1.71 22.07
N GLN A 244 -10.43 -0.48 21.80
CA GLN A 244 -11.34 -0.19 20.69
C GLN A 244 -10.77 -0.65 19.34
N ALA A 245 -9.50 -0.34 19.07
CA ALA A 245 -8.83 -0.72 17.83
C ALA A 245 -8.78 -2.25 17.63
N ARG A 246 -8.47 -3.02 18.69
CA ARG A 246 -8.42 -4.49 18.64
C ARG A 246 -9.80 -5.15 18.56
N VAL A 247 -10.81 -4.59 19.21
CA VAL A 247 -12.19 -5.10 19.10
C VAL A 247 -12.68 -5.03 17.66
N ARG A 248 -12.36 -3.95 16.93
CA ARG A 248 -12.67 -3.84 15.50
C ARG A 248 -12.03 -4.95 14.68
N MET A 249 -10.78 -5.32 14.98
CA MET A 249 -10.12 -6.45 14.31
C MET A 249 -10.85 -7.77 14.58
N VAL A 250 -11.19 -8.07 15.83
CA VAL A 250 -11.93 -9.30 16.19
C VAL A 250 -13.26 -9.36 15.42
N LEU A 251 -13.99 -8.25 15.37
CA LEU A 251 -15.26 -8.17 14.63
C LEU A 251 -15.05 -8.31 13.12
N ALA A 252 -14.00 -7.70 12.55
CA ALA A 252 -13.68 -7.82 11.13
C ALA A 252 -13.55 -9.31 10.72
N TYR A 253 -12.77 -10.09 11.47
CA TYR A 253 -12.60 -11.51 11.18
C TYR A 253 -13.86 -12.34 11.43
N LEU A 254 -14.63 -12.01 12.48
CA LEU A 254 -15.91 -12.68 12.73
C LEU A 254 -16.87 -12.50 11.54
N PHE A 255 -17.02 -11.28 11.04
CA PHE A 255 -17.86 -11.00 9.87
C PHE A 255 -17.25 -11.56 8.59
N ALA A 256 -15.93 -11.62 8.46
CA ALA A 256 -15.28 -12.19 7.28
C ALA A 256 -15.57 -13.69 7.16
N GLN A 257 -15.60 -14.38 8.30
CA GLN A 257 -15.90 -15.81 8.38
C GLN A 257 -17.39 -16.13 8.27
N LEU A 258 -18.28 -15.29 8.84
CA LEU A 258 -19.69 -15.64 9.01
C LEU A 258 -20.69 -14.78 8.23
N SER A 259 -20.30 -13.65 7.62
CA SER A 259 -21.29 -12.79 6.93
C SER A 259 -21.85 -13.43 5.67
N LEU A 260 -21.11 -14.28 4.97
CA LEU A 260 -21.64 -15.04 3.83
C LEU A 260 -22.55 -16.17 4.32
N TRP A 261 -22.14 -16.88 5.37
CA TRP A 261 -22.95 -17.90 6.03
C TRP A 261 -24.32 -17.35 6.47
N SER A 262 -24.36 -16.16 7.08
CA SER A 262 -25.63 -15.54 7.51
C SER A 262 -26.55 -15.15 6.34
N ARG A 263 -25.99 -15.05 5.13
CA ARG A 263 -26.70 -14.82 3.86
C ARG A 263 -26.98 -16.12 3.08
N GLY A 264 -26.71 -17.29 3.67
CA GLY A 264 -26.89 -18.59 3.03
C GLY A 264 -25.89 -18.87 1.89
N ARG A 265 -24.76 -18.15 1.84
CA ARG A 265 -23.72 -18.31 0.82
C ARG A 265 -22.51 -19.08 1.38
N PRO A 266 -21.90 -19.98 0.60
CA PRO A 266 -20.69 -20.68 1.00
C PRO A 266 -19.46 -19.75 0.93
N GLY A 267 -18.37 -20.18 1.56
CA GLY A 267 -17.06 -19.49 1.52
C GLY A 267 -16.85 -18.46 2.62
N GLY A 268 -15.62 -17.93 2.67
CA GLY A 268 -15.21 -16.84 3.55
C GLY A 268 -14.76 -15.62 2.75
N LEU A 269 -14.49 -14.53 3.46
CA LEU A 269 -13.97 -13.29 2.91
C LEU A 269 -12.52 -13.09 3.37
N LEU A 270 -11.67 -12.58 2.48
CA LEU A 270 -10.34 -12.07 2.85
C LEU A 270 -10.50 -10.71 3.53
N VAL A 271 -9.96 -10.55 4.74
CA VAL A 271 -9.91 -9.26 5.42
C VAL A 271 -8.85 -8.39 4.75
N LEU A 272 -9.26 -7.20 4.32
CA LEU A 272 -8.38 -6.18 3.75
C LEU A 272 -7.90 -5.22 4.84
N GLY A 273 -6.59 -4.98 4.89
CA GLY A 273 -5.99 -3.93 5.69
C GLY A 273 -5.94 -2.60 4.94
N SER A 274 -5.76 -1.51 5.69
CA SER A 274 -5.68 -0.15 5.12
C SER A 274 -4.59 0.70 5.78
N ALA A 275 -3.52 0.10 6.27
CA ALA A 275 -2.35 0.86 6.74
C ALA A 275 -1.55 1.33 5.53
N ASN A 276 -1.08 2.58 5.51
CA ASN A 276 -0.20 3.09 4.44
C ASN A 276 1.30 2.90 4.80
N VAL A 277 2.18 3.15 3.83
CA VAL A 277 3.63 2.91 3.99
C VAL A 277 4.27 3.83 5.04
N ASP A 278 3.77 5.05 5.20
CA ASP A 278 4.35 6.08 6.07
C ASP A 278 4.02 5.82 7.55
N GLU A 279 2.77 5.43 7.85
CA GLU A 279 2.34 4.96 9.17
C GLU A 279 3.04 3.65 9.55
N SER A 280 3.19 2.75 8.58
CA SER A 280 3.94 1.51 8.77
C SER A 280 5.39 1.79 9.13
N LEU A 281 6.03 2.74 8.46
CA LEU A 281 7.43 3.12 8.71
C LEU A 281 7.65 3.68 10.11
N THR A 282 6.74 4.51 10.62
CA THR A 282 6.83 5.07 11.98
C THR A 282 6.28 4.12 13.06
N GLY A 283 5.54 3.09 12.63
CA GLY A 283 4.80 2.19 13.50
C GLY A 283 3.63 2.87 14.22
N TYR A 284 3.04 3.89 13.59
CA TYR A 284 1.88 4.63 14.08
C TYR A 284 0.58 3.86 13.79
N PHE A 285 0.43 2.73 14.46
CA PHE A 285 -0.78 1.90 14.47
C PHE A 285 -0.81 1.04 15.73
N THR A 286 -1.98 0.49 16.10
CA THR A 286 -2.06 -0.41 17.25
C THR A 286 -1.67 -1.82 16.83
N LYS A 287 -0.72 -2.44 17.53
CA LYS A 287 -0.37 -3.84 17.24
C LYS A 287 -1.61 -4.73 17.43
N TYR A 288 -1.97 -5.47 16.38
CA TYR A 288 -3.16 -6.33 16.27
C TYR A 288 -4.52 -5.62 16.22
N ASP A 289 -4.57 -4.39 15.70
CA ASP A 289 -5.82 -3.78 15.24
C ASP A 289 -6.12 -4.12 13.76
N CYS A 290 -7.01 -3.37 13.10
CA CYS A 290 -7.33 -3.56 11.69
C CYS A 290 -6.16 -3.32 10.71
N SER A 291 -4.99 -2.86 11.18
CA SER A 291 -3.74 -2.95 10.41
C SER A 291 -3.26 -4.39 10.23
N SER A 292 -3.76 -5.33 11.04
CA SER A 292 -3.53 -6.78 11.00
C SER A 292 -4.72 -7.47 10.32
N ALA A 293 -4.57 -7.74 9.02
CA ALA A 293 -5.54 -8.30 8.10
C ALA A 293 -4.89 -9.47 7.32
N ASP A 294 -5.59 -10.05 6.35
CA ASP A 294 -5.03 -11.12 5.52
C ASP A 294 -4.04 -10.53 4.49
N ILE A 295 -4.46 -9.45 3.81
CA ILE A 295 -3.67 -8.73 2.81
C ILE A 295 -3.97 -7.24 2.83
N ASN A 296 -3.01 -6.41 2.43
CA ASN A 296 -3.15 -4.95 2.38
C ASN A 296 -2.78 -4.40 0.98
N PRO A 297 -3.76 -3.93 0.18
CA PRO A 297 -3.50 -3.42 -1.18
C PRO A 297 -2.77 -2.08 -1.20
N ILE A 298 -2.76 -1.33 -0.09
CA ILE A 298 -2.19 0.03 -0.04
C ILE A 298 -0.96 0.16 0.89
N GLY A 299 -0.54 -0.93 1.54
CA GLY A 299 0.56 -0.89 2.53
C GLY A 299 1.93 -0.50 1.98
N GLY A 300 2.09 -0.55 0.66
CA GLY A 300 3.27 -0.05 -0.03
C GLY A 300 3.14 1.35 -0.63
N ILE A 301 2.04 2.09 -0.40
CA ILE A 301 1.74 3.38 -1.06
C ILE A 301 1.83 4.53 -0.04
N SER A 302 2.38 5.68 -0.47
CA SER A 302 2.50 6.88 0.36
C SER A 302 1.15 7.53 0.66
N LYS A 303 1.01 8.18 1.83
CA LYS A 303 -0.22 8.92 2.18
C LYS A 303 -0.49 10.05 1.19
N ALA A 304 0.56 10.65 0.62
CA ALA A 304 0.43 11.70 -0.38
C ALA A 304 -0.22 11.16 -1.66
N ASP A 305 0.25 10.03 -2.17
CA ASP A 305 -0.28 9.43 -3.39
C ASP A 305 -1.69 8.86 -3.19
N LEU A 306 -2.01 8.34 -2.00
CA LEU A 306 -3.38 7.94 -1.67
C LEU A 306 -4.36 9.11 -1.70
N LYS A 307 -3.93 10.31 -1.27
CA LYS A 307 -4.74 11.54 -1.36
C LYS A 307 -4.92 11.98 -2.82
N ASN A 308 -3.86 11.90 -3.63
CA ASN A 308 -3.92 12.25 -5.06
C ASN A 308 -4.83 11.28 -5.83
N PHE A 309 -4.69 9.98 -5.58
CA PHE A 309 -5.52 8.93 -6.16
C PHE A 309 -7.01 9.11 -5.89
N LEU A 310 -7.39 9.43 -4.65
CA LEU A 310 -8.79 9.35 -4.26
C LEU A 310 -9.71 10.37 -4.92
N SER A 311 -9.25 11.58 -5.26
CA SER A 311 -10.00 12.70 -5.88
C SER A 311 -11.43 13.04 -5.37
N LEU A 312 -11.94 12.33 -4.34
CA LEU A 312 -13.26 12.48 -3.72
C LEU A 312 -13.23 13.61 -2.69
N ARG A 313 -13.69 14.79 -3.12
CA ARG A 313 -13.63 16.04 -2.34
C ARG A 313 -14.13 15.89 -0.89
N GLY A 314 -15.23 15.17 -0.65
CA GLY A 314 -15.81 15.02 0.69
C GLY A 314 -14.96 14.22 1.68
N ILE A 315 -14.13 13.30 1.22
CA ILE A 315 -13.21 12.51 2.06
C ILE A 315 -11.89 13.25 2.22
N LEU A 316 -11.41 13.92 1.17
CA LEU A 316 -10.12 14.63 1.17
C LEU A 316 -10.10 15.87 2.06
N THR A 317 -11.23 16.56 2.24
CA THR A 317 -11.32 17.76 3.09
C THR A 317 -11.48 17.44 4.57
N ALA A 318 -11.79 16.19 4.93
CA ALA A 318 -11.95 15.78 6.31
C ALA A 318 -10.59 15.76 7.03
N PRO A 319 -10.51 16.24 8.29
CA PRO A 319 -9.27 16.18 9.05
C PRO A 319 -8.88 14.71 9.29
N PRO A 320 -7.61 14.31 9.03
CA PRO A 320 -7.16 12.95 9.29
C PRO A 320 -7.12 12.70 10.80
N THR A 321 -7.96 11.79 11.27
CA THR A 321 -8.07 11.41 12.68
C THR A 321 -8.60 9.98 12.83
N ALA A 322 -8.27 9.33 13.95
CA ALA A 322 -8.74 7.99 14.29
C ALA A 322 -10.06 7.95 15.10
N GLU A 323 -10.57 9.10 15.58
CA GLU A 323 -11.80 9.19 16.42
C GLU A 323 -11.86 8.15 17.56
N LEU A 324 -10.73 7.89 18.22
CA LEU A 324 -10.61 6.89 19.31
C LEU A 324 -10.74 7.49 20.71
N GLU A 325 -10.75 8.82 20.81
CA GLU A 325 -10.92 9.59 22.05
C GLU A 325 -12.24 10.35 22.03
N PRO A 326 -12.86 10.64 23.20
CA PRO A 326 -14.04 11.47 23.25
C PRO A 326 -13.79 12.84 22.64
N LEU A 327 -14.76 13.32 21.86
CA LEU A 327 -14.73 14.63 21.23
C LEU A 327 -14.59 15.73 22.29
N LYS A 328 -13.74 16.71 22.02
CA LYS A 328 -13.61 17.91 22.87
C LYS A 328 -14.48 19.00 22.26
N ASP A 329 -15.50 19.45 23.00
CA ASP A 329 -16.48 20.45 22.53
C ASP A 329 -17.17 20.06 21.20
N GLY A 330 -17.38 18.75 20.98
CA GLY A 330 -17.97 18.22 19.74
C GLY A 330 -17.03 18.20 18.53
N GLN A 331 -15.75 18.55 18.72
CA GLN A 331 -14.72 18.49 17.68
C GLN A 331 -13.68 17.41 17.95
N VAL A 332 -13.08 16.93 16.86
CA VAL A 332 -11.95 16.02 16.88
C VAL A 332 -10.82 16.63 17.70
N SER A 333 -10.38 15.93 18.74
CA SER A 333 -9.36 16.42 19.68
C SER A 333 -7.95 16.45 19.07
N GLN A 334 -7.68 15.59 18.07
CA GLN A 334 -6.33 15.35 17.59
C GLN A 334 -6.26 14.82 16.14
N THR A 335 -5.28 15.31 15.38
CA THR A 335 -4.92 14.80 14.04
C THR A 335 -3.71 13.86 14.10
N ASP A 336 -3.62 12.93 13.15
CA ASP A 336 -2.53 11.94 13.07
C ASP A 336 -1.14 12.60 13.01
N GLU A 337 -0.99 13.66 12.21
CA GLU A 337 0.28 14.38 12.04
C GLU A 337 0.73 15.11 13.33
N ALA A 338 -0.23 15.66 14.08
CA ALA A 338 0.05 16.30 15.37
C ALA A 338 0.54 15.27 16.40
N ASP A 339 -0.06 14.08 16.38
CA ASP A 339 0.26 12.97 17.26
C ASP A 339 1.64 12.36 16.94
N MET A 340 1.93 12.17 15.65
CA MET A 340 3.24 11.75 15.16
C MET A 340 4.32 12.84 15.29
N LYS A 341 3.93 14.10 15.44
CA LYS A 341 4.80 15.30 15.42
C LYS A 341 5.62 15.45 14.12
N MET A 342 5.10 14.90 13.04
CA MET A 342 5.69 14.91 11.70
C MET A 342 4.57 14.92 10.67
N THR A 343 4.73 15.69 9.61
CA THR A 343 3.78 15.65 8.50
C THR A 343 4.06 14.44 7.62
N TYR A 344 3.05 14.00 6.87
CA TYR A 344 3.23 12.93 5.88
C TYR A 344 4.23 13.32 4.79
N SER A 345 4.31 14.60 4.43
CA SER A 345 5.31 15.11 3.48
C SER A 345 6.74 14.97 4.01
N GLU A 346 6.97 15.26 5.29
CA GLU A 346 8.26 15.04 5.95
C GLU A 346 8.60 13.55 6.02
N LEU A 347 7.63 12.70 6.38
CA LEU A 347 7.82 11.26 6.49
C LEU A 347 8.21 10.62 5.16
N SER A 348 7.59 11.03 4.05
CA SER A 348 7.91 10.52 2.72
C SER A 348 9.38 10.85 2.33
N VAL A 349 9.86 12.07 2.60
CA VAL A 349 11.26 12.45 2.40
C VAL A 349 12.19 11.63 3.29
N ILE A 350 11.86 11.50 4.57
CA ILE A 350 12.65 10.73 5.54
C ILE A 350 12.72 9.25 5.15
N GLY A 351 11.61 8.66 4.69
CA GLY A 351 11.52 7.28 4.22
C GLY A 351 12.47 7.01 3.04
N ARG A 352 12.43 7.88 2.02
CA ARG A 352 13.36 7.82 0.88
C ARG A 352 14.82 8.00 1.31
N LEU A 353 15.11 8.95 2.20
CA LEU A 353 16.48 9.13 2.72
C LEU A 353 16.97 7.89 3.46
N ARG A 354 16.14 7.30 4.33
CA ARG A 354 16.47 6.11 5.11
C ARG A 354 16.73 4.91 4.22
N LYS A 355 15.84 4.61 3.27
CA LYS A 355 15.85 3.35 2.50
C LYS A 355 16.58 3.45 1.17
N ILE A 356 16.36 4.51 0.39
CA ILE A 356 16.96 4.67 -0.94
C ILE A 356 18.36 5.29 -0.82
N SER A 357 18.48 6.39 -0.06
CA SER A 357 19.78 7.04 0.16
C SER A 357 20.60 6.39 1.28
N MET A 358 20.14 5.28 1.85
CA MET A 358 20.81 4.50 2.90
C MET A 358 21.26 5.34 4.10
N CYS A 359 20.52 6.39 4.43
CA CYS A 359 20.92 7.32 5.48
C CYS A 359 20.61 6.75 6.86
N GLY A 360 21.67 6.58 7.66
CA GLY A 360 21.55 6.51 9.10
C GLY A 360 21.20 7.86 9.73
N PRO A 361 21.09 7.93 11.06
CA PRO A 361 20.65 9.11 11.77
C PRO A 361 21.48 10.38 11.43
N PHE A 362 22.81 10.31 11.52
CA PHE A 362 23.68 11.48 11.30
C PHE A 362 23.71 11.93 9.83
N SER A 363 23.80 10.99 8.88
CA SER A 363 23.80 11.32 7.45
C SER A 363 22.47 11.92 7.01
N MET A 364 21.35 11.49 7.60
CA MET A 364 20.04 12.07 7.37
C MET A 364 19.99 13.53 7.85
N PHE A 365 20.47 13.79 9.07
CA PHE A 365 20.61 15.16 9.59
C PHE A 365 21.42 16.05 8.64
N CYS A 366 22.61 15.62 8.22
CA CYS A 366 23.47 16.39 7.31
C CYS A 366 22.80 16.73 5.97
N LYS A 367 21.97 15.82 5.43
CA LYS A 367 21.21 16.10 4.21
C LYS A 367 20.05 17.06 4.47
N LEU A 368 19.29 16.83 5.53
CA LEU A 368 18.09 17.60 5.84
C LEU A 368 18.38 19.05 6.24
N ILE A 369 19.52 19.35 6.87
CA ILE A 369 19.90 20.75 7.15
C ILE A 369 20.07 21.59 5.88
N HIS A 370 20.42 20.95 4.75
CA HIS A 370 20.54 21.63 3.46
C HIS A 370 19.19 21.65 2.74
N LEU A 371 18.45 20.54 2.78
CA LEU A 371 17.16 20.40 2.10
C LEU A 371 16.07 21.28 2.72
N TRP A 372 16.09 21.46 4.05
CA TRP A 372 15.10 22.24 4.79
C TRP A 372 15.65 23.56 5.34
N LYS A 373 16.79 24.03 4.81
CA LYS A 373 17.49 25.24 5.30
C LYS A 373 16.60 26.50 5.35
N ASP A 374 15.64 26.60 4.42
CA ASP A 374 14.75 27.75 4.29
C ASP A 374 13.47 27.61 5.13
N LEU A 375 13.26 26.43 5.74
CA LEU A 375 12.05 26.09 6.50
C LEU A 375 12.34 25.86 7.99
N LEU A 376 13.51 25.31 8.33
CA LEU A 376 13.85 24.84 9.67
C LEU A 376 15.30 25.16 10.02
N SER A 377 15.53 25.53 11.27
CA SER A 377 16.87 25.66 11.84
C SER A 377 17.55 24.30 11.99
N PRO A 378 18.90 24.25 12.06
CA PRO A 378 19.62 22.99 12.33
C PRO A 378 19.15 22.28 13.62
N VAL A 379 18.74 23.04 14.64
CA VAL A 379 18.24 22.47 15.91
C VAL A 379 16.91 21.73 15.68
N GLU A 380 15.98 22.34 14.95
CA GLU A 380 14.68 21.74 14.63
C GLU A 380 14.83 20.50 13.75
N VAL A 381 15.74 20.55 12.76
CA VAL A 381 16.08 19.37 11.94
C VAL A 381 16.63 18.25 12.81
N ALA A 382 17.55 18.56 13.72
CA ALA A 382 18.11 17.56 14.64
C ALA A 382 17.01 16.94 15.52
N GLN A 383 16.08 17.74 16.04
CA GLN A 383 14.95 17.25 16.83
C GLN A 383 14.03 16.32 16.03
N LYS A 384 13.68 16.69 14.79
CA LYS A 384 12.89 15.85 13.89
C LYS A 384 13.57 14.52 13.59
N VAL A 385 14.85 14.53 13.23
CA VAL A 385 15.59 13.28 12.94
C VAL A 385 15.69 12.40 14.19
N LYS A 386 16.00 12.98 15.36
CA LYS A 386 16.04 12.24 16.63
C LYS A 386 14.67 11.63 16.96
N HIS A 387 13.59 12.39 16.80
CA HIS A 387 12.22 11.91 17.05
C HIS A 387 11.82 10.78 16.08
N PHE A 388 12.12 10.92 14.79
CA PHE A 388 11.85 9.87 13.80
C PHE A 388 12.56 8.56 14.14
N PHE A 389 13.88 8.59 14.38
CA PHE A 389 14.62 7.36 14.67
C PHE A 389 14.20 6.75 16.01
N TRP A 390 13.79 7.55 16.99
CA TRP A 390 13.17 7.04 18.21
C TRP A 390 11.84 6.31 17.91
N MET A 391 10.89 6.95 17.22
CA MET A 391 9.61 6.34 16.81
C MET A 391 9.81 5.05 16.02
N TYR A 392 10.65 5.10 14.98
CA TYR A 392 10.99 3.97 14.13
C TYR A 392 11.54 2.79 14.95
N SER A 393 12.49 3.05 15.85
CA SER A 393 13.19 1.99 16.58
C SER A 393 12.34 1.36 17.67
N VAL A 394 11.58 2.14 18.45
CA VAL A 394 10.70 1.60 19.51
C VAL A 394 9.52 0.81 18.92
N ASN A 395 9.05 1.18 17.72
CA ASN A 395 7.92 0.53 17.07
C ASN A 395 8.31 -0.53 16.04
N ARG A 396 9.60 -0.75 15.73
CA ARG A 396 10.01 -1.69 14.66
C ARG A 396 9.47 -3.11 14.87
N HIS A 397 9.34 -3.54 16.12
CA HIS A 397 8.75 -4.83 16.47
C HIS A 397 7.33 -5.04 15.93
N LYS A 398 6.58 -3.97 15.60
CA LYS A 398 5.25 -4.08 14.97
C LYS A 398 5.34 -4.54 13.52
N MET A 399 6.41 -4.19 12.80
CA MET A 399 6.61 -4.55 11.39
C MET A 399 6.83 -6.04 11.18
N THR A 400 7.37 -6.74 12.19
CA THR A 400 7.58 -8.19 12.13
C THR A 400 6.28 -8.99 12.00
N THR A 401 5.14 -8.39 12.34
CA THR A 401 3.82 -9.02 12.32
C THR A 401 2.80 -8.17 11.57
N LEU A 402 3.23 -7.20 10.78
CA LEU A 402 2.33 -6.39 9.97
C LEU A 402 1.84 -7.22 8.78
N THR A 403 0.61 -6.97 8.35
CA THR A 403 -0.03 -7.58 7.19
C THR A 403 0.85 -7.52 5.94
N PRO A 404 0.97 -8.61 5.16
CA PRO A 404 1.65 -8.57 3.87
C PRO A 404 0.96 -7.59 2.92
N ALA A 405 1.74 -6.68 2.33
CA ALA A 405 1.23 -5.60 1.51
C ALA A 405 1.64 -5.73 0.04
N TYR A 406 0.83 -5.13 -0.84
CA TYR A 406 1.25 -4.83 -2.21
C TYR A 406 2.53 -3.99 -2.20
N HIS A 407 3.52 -4.38 -3.00
CA HIS A 407 4.77 -3.64 -3.14
C HIS A 407 4.62 -2.57 -4.23
N ALA A 408 4.75 -1.29 -3.86
CA ALA A 408 4.75 -0.14 -4.77
C ALA A 408 5.99 0.72 -4.53
N GLU A 409 6.11 1.29 -3.34
CA GLU A 409 7.20 2.20 -3.01
C GLU A 409 8.54 1.51 -2.79
N SER A 410 9.59 2.06 -3.42
CA SER A 410 10.99 1.62 -3.24
C SER A 410 11.56 1.94 -1.85
N TYR A 411 10.77 2.56 -0.97
CA TYR A 411 11.15 2.84 0.42
C TYR A 411 10.35 2.03 1.46
N SER A 412 9.64 0.98 1.03
CA SER A 412 8.82 0.13 1.92
C SER A 412 9.59 -0.35 3.17
N PRO A 413 8.96 -0.33 4.37
CA PRO A 413 9.53 -0.86 5.59
C PRO A 413 9.24 -2.35 5.81
N ASP A 414 8.70 -3.10 4.83
CA ASP A 414 8.39 -4.54 4.95
C ASP A 414 9.59 -5.35 5.46
N ASP A 415 9.40 -6.07 6.56
CA ASP A 415 10.47 -6.85 7.21
C ASP A 415 10.60 -8.27 6.67
N ASN A 416 9.60 -8.76 5.92
CA ASN A 416 9.58 -10.15 5.46
C ASN A 416 10.55 -10.39 4.29
N ARG A 417 10.70 -9.40 3.40
CA ARG A 417 11.46 -9.55 2.15
C ARG A 417 12.30 -8.33 1.82
N PHE A 418 11.75 -7.13 1.95
CA PHE A 418 12.32 -5.95 1.30
C PHE A 418 13.30 -5.15 2.19
N ASP A 419 13.04 -5.05 3.49
CA ASP A 419 13.80 -4.23 4.43
C ASP A 419 14.14 -4.99 5.71
N LEU A 420 15.01 -6.00 5.58
CA LEU A 420 15.50 -6.80 6.70
C LEU A 420 16.26 -5.93 7.71
N ARG A 421 15.76 -5.82 8.94
CA ARG A 421 16.33 -4.96 9.98
C ARG A 421 16.21 -5.60 11.37
N PRO A 422 17.06 -5.24 12.34
CA PRO A 422 16.81 -5.58 13.74
C PRO A 422 15.45 -5.03 14.19
N PHE A 423 14.78 -5.72 15.11
CA PHE A 423 13.57 -5.24 15.77
C PHE A 423 13.77 -4.98 17.28
N LEU A 424 14.96 -5.30 17.79
CA LEU A 424 15.45 -4.91 19.11
C LEU A 424 16.62 -3.94 18.92
N TYR A 425 16.34 -2.65 19.04
CA TYR A 425 17.32 -1.57 18.95
C TYR A 425 17.72 -1.06 20.33
N ASP A 426 18.94 -0.54 20.45
CA ASP A 426 19.34 0.28 21.59
C ASP A 426 18.69 1.66 21.48
N THR A 427 17.54 1.83 22.14
CA THR A 427 16.77 3.07 22.13
C THR A 427 16.98 3.83 23.44
N PRO A 428 17.45 5.09 23.40
CA PRO A 428 17.60 5.87 24.62
C PRO A 428 16.24 6.08 25.29
N GLN A 429 16.23 6.05 26.63
CA GLN A 429 15.04 6.38 27.41
C GLN A 429 14.52 7.78 27.07
N VAL A 430 13.20 7.97 27.17
CA VAL A 430 12.52 9.26 26.92
C VAL A 430 13.24 10.37 27.70
N GLY A 431 13.79 11.36 26.99
CA GLY A 431 14.53 12.49 27.56
C GLY A 431 16.06 12.39 27.47
N VAL A 432 16.63 11.25 27.07
CA VAL A 432 18.06 11.12 26.76
C VAL A 432 18.27 11.40 25.28
N ALA A 433 19.02 12.46 24.95
CA ALA A 433 19.33 12.80 23.57
C ALA A 433 19.95 11.60 22.85
N LEU A 434 19.39 11.24 21.68
CA LEU A 434 20.08 10.42 20.69
C LEU A 434 21.44 11.06 20.42
N ARG A 435 22.50 10.47 20.98
CA ARG A 435 23.87 10.96 20.79
C ARG A 435 24.37 10.43 19.46
N TRP A 436 24.68 11.32 18.53
CA TRP A 436 25.31 10.94 17.27
C TRP A 436 26.71 10.40 17.59
N ARG A 437 26.88 9.08 17.57
CA ARG A 437 28.21 8.46 17.61
C ARG A 437 28.73 8.39 16.19
N LYS A 438 29.73 9.20 15.87
CA LYS A 438 30.52 9.02 14.65
C LYS A 438 31.36 7.76 14.87
N VAL A 439 31.10 6.70 14.10
CA VAL A 439 31.98 5.53 14.10
C VAL A 439 33.24 5.96 13.36
N ALA A 440 34.36 6.05 14.07
CA ALA A 440 35.65 6.29 13.43
C ALA A 440 35.98 5.12 12.50
N PRO A 441 36.61 5.35 11.32
CA PRO A 441 37.04 4.26 10.46
C PRO A 441 37.92 3.28 11.23
N ALA A 442 37.73 1.99 10.98
CA ALA A 442 38.45 0.91 11.65
C ALA A 442 39.97 1.11 11.48
N GLY A 443 40.63 1.56 12.55
CA GLY A 443 42.05 1.90 12.56
C GLY A 443 42.43 3.06 13.49
N ALA A 444 41.50 3.94 13.86
CA ALA A 444 41.78 5.03 14.81
C ALA A 444 41.36 4.64 16.24
N VAL A 445 42.31 4.14 17.03
CA VAL A 445 42.14 3.99 18.48
C VAL A 445 42.01 5.38 19.10
N GLY A 446 40.86 5.67 19.71
CA GLY A 446 40.72 6.74 20.70
C GLY A 446 40.54 8.17 20.15
N ALA A 447 39.37 8.46 19.56
CA ALA A 447 38.81 9.82 19.61
C ALA A 447 37.29 9.77 19.46
N ILE A 448 36.58 9.78 20.59
CA ILE A 448 35.13 9.97 20.62
C ILE A 448 34.89 11.47 20.55
N THR A 449 34.60 12.00 19.36
CA THR A 449 34.14 13.40 19.24
C THR A 449 32.64 13.45 19.48
N HIS A 450 32.22 14.07 20.58
CA HIS A 450 30.82 14.33 20.88
C HIS A 450 30.35 15.56 20.09
N LEU A 451 29.37 15.39 19.20
CA LEU A 451 28.64 16.50 18.58
C LEU A 451 27.25 16.58 19.23
N ILE A 452 26.95 17.79 19.72
CA ILE A 452 25.75 18.17 20.49
C ILE A 452 24.45 17.91 19.69
#